data_AF-A0A812K931-F1
#
_entry.id   AF-A0A812K931-F1
#
_cell.length_a   1.000
_cell.length_b   1.000
_cell.length_c   1.000
_cell.angle_alpha   90.00
_cell.angle_beta   90.00
_cell.angle_gamma   90.00
#
_symmetry.space_group_name_H-M   'P 1'
#
loop_
_entity.id
_entity.type
_entity.pdbx_description
1 polymer ?
#
loop_
_entity_poly.entity_id
_entity_poly.type
_entity_poly.pdbx_seq_one_letter_code
_entity_poly.pdbx_strand_id
1 'polypeptide(L)'
;MWTWCLHSTTLLLGCAPLICSYRLSYDADELQPTVDFKFMTEDTSYTGRSKTILRSVSQWVWNDRSEGKVKEEIVEGHTCQNFGRREETYYASSFCYWAPEIPDEPRSDPMLVWLGGAEPSGARLHSAYGVSQGKCIKATVCHNNAQSKDGEVTMSSWDHPEEVPLPAGCVGENEILRTCEATLAKNNPELKAKVDSCRDVEHRHTRAADALEACLAALRDLPNEIHDRMPEKIADQRSNMYSQCDGFSTRSHPWCSRGGEEGDDDEYERCQECYRAHTSLDFKERRTREAESEFREAEEQLQSLQSHLRRLEEQLRSNQAKEPSLTQAKQSMDQEWLPQKEECHAAFQDFEGKEQHFIPECARGRYDESCEKSCLESQRAGRGGCGVVEGNEHGTAHVRGGIKVPCAPPQPSWILGSPKYANPESAEEQCQRILQVQQPQFAQSIVKAGWLEKQGSMYRWSRHFAVFESSDAVRSAALRLFKDDPSTDDKVATSAQAIFLWDAKNVEAKDGKAYRFKNGVKCFKLHHFYTTYPFCIKEAADPSAEQAEWMNLISSSMNFSDWK
;
A
#
# COMPACT_ATOMS: atom_id res chain seq x y z
N MET A 1 52.08 29.14 -37.94
CA MET A 1 52.00 30.04 -39.10
C MET A 1 50.60 30.62 -39.15
N TRP A 2 50.51 31.94 -38.91
CA TRP A 2 49.52 32.92 -39.35
C TRP A 2 48.01 32.63 -39.26
N THR A 3 47.41 33.27 -38.26
CA THR A 3 46.06 33.82 -38.21
C THR A 3 45.77 34.78 -39.39
N TRP A 4 44.50 34.88 -39.82
CA TRP A 4 43.66 36.10 -39.84
C TRP A 4 42.32 35.89 -40.59
N CYS A 5 41.22 36.01 -39.83
CA CYS A 5 39.97 36.76 -40.02
C CYS A 5 39.29 37.01 -41.39
N LEU A 6 37.97 36.71 -41.36
CA LEU A 6 36.79 37.50 -41.78
C LEU A 6 36.52 37.76 -43.28
N HIS A 7 35.34 37.33 -43.75
CA HIS A 7 34.29 38.25 -44.25
C HIS A 7 32.89 37.63 -44.20
N SER A 8 31.94 38.52 -43.97
CA SER A 8 30.51 38.37 -43.70
C SER A 8 29.69 38.02 -44.95
N THR A 9 28.63 37.22 -44.84
CA THR A 9 27.43 37.42 -45.69
C THR A 9 26.15 36.91 -45.02
N THR A 10 25.23 37.86 -44.89
CA THR A 10 23.84 37.81 -44.47
C THR A 10 23.00 36.83 -45.31
N LEU A 11 22.21 35.97 -44.66
CA LEU A 11 21.07 35.30 -45.29
C LEU A 11 19.93 35.16 -44.27
N LEU A 12 19.04 36.15 -44.32
CA LEU A 12 17.70 36.14 -43.74
C LEU A 12 16.77 35.48 -44.75
N LEU A 13 16.29 34.25 -44.50
CA LEU A 13 15.15 33.67 -45.21
C LEU A 13 14.36 32.71 -44.29
N GLY A 14 13.25 33.24 -43.78
CA GLY A 14 11.97 32.56 -43.51
C GLY A 14 11.94 31.17 -42.88
N CYS A 15 11.91 31.11 -41.54
CA CYS A 15 11.29 29.99 -40.82
C CYS A 15 9.78 30.25 -40.72
N ALA A 16 8.98 29.64 -41.59
CA ALA A 16 7.57 29.42 -41.33
C ALA A 16 7.44 28.24 -40.35
N PRO A 17 6.67 28.34 -39.26
CA PRO A 17 6.36 27.18 -38.44
C PRO A 17 5.42 26.27 -39.23
N LEU A 18 5.94 25.14 -39.72
CA LEU A 18 5.14 23.99 -40.09
C LEU A 18 4.43 23.49 -38.82
N ILE A 19 3.24 24.02 -38.56
CA ILE A 19 2.29 23.42 -37.63
C ILE A 19 1.85 22.10 -38.27
N CYS A 20 2.56 21.03 -37.92
CA CYS A 20 2.16 19.66 -38.21
C CYS A 20 0.91 19.39 -37.38
N SER A 21 -0.25 19.75 -37.91
CA SER A 21 -1.54 19.41 -37.33
C SER A 21 -1.78 17.93 -37.63
N TYR A 22 -1.33 17.06 -36.73
CA TYR A 22 -1.75 15.66 -36.72
C TYR A 22 -3.25 15.64 -36.42
N ARG A 23 -4.06 15.61 -37.48
CA ARG A 23 -5.47 15.28 -37.38
C ARG A 23 -5.53 13.76 -37.22
N LEU A 24 -5.48 13.29 -35.97
CA LEU A 24 -5.84 11.92 -35.61
C LEU A 24 -7.31 11.73 -35.99
N SER A 25 -7.55 11.24 -37.21
CA SER A 25 -8.82 10.64 -37.59
C SER A 25 -8.90 9.32 -36.82
N TYR A 26 -9.52 9.35 -35.64
CA TYR A 26 -9.93 8.13 -34.97
C TYR A 26 -11.00 7.49 -35.86
N ASP A 27 -10.65 6.40 -36.54
CA ASP A 27 -11.62 5.53 -37.17
C ASP A 27 -12.48 4.94 -36.05
N ALA A 28 -13.68 5.50 -35.87
CA ALA A 28 -14.58 5.24 -34.74
C ALA A 28 -15.19 3.82 -34.71
N ASP A 29 -14.70 2.90 -35.56
CA ASP A 29 -15.26 1.56 -35.75
C ASP A 29 -14.34 0.41 -35.29
N GLU A 30 -13.15 0.70 -34.76
CA GLU A 30 -12.40 -0.34 -34.03
C GLU A 30 -13.08 -0.54 -32.66
N LEU A 31 -14.05 -1.46 -32.63
CA LEU A 31 -14.77 -1.91 -31.44
C LEU A 31 -13.75 -2.11 -30.30
N GLN A 32 -13.74 -1.18 -29.34
CA GLN A 32 -12.91 -1.33 -28.15
C GLN A 32 -13.21 -2.71 -27.55
N PRO A 33 -12.18 -3.52 -27.25
CA PRO A 33 -12.39 -4.83 -26.70
C PRO A 33 -13.25 -4.70 -25.44
N THR A 34 -14.39 -5.38 -25.43
CA THR A 34 -15.29 -5.39 -24.27
C THR A 34 -14.52 -5.94 -23.07
N VAL A 35 -14.35 -5.12 -22.05
CA VAL A 35 -13.69 -5.51 -20.80
C VAL A 35 -14.49 -6.64 -20.16
N ASP A 36 -13.84 -7.77 -19.84
CA ASP A 36 -14.46 -8.86 -19.10
C ASP A 36 -14.39 -8.57 -17.60
N PHE A 37 -15.53 -8.28 -16.99
CA PHE A 37 -15.64 -7.94 -15.57
C PHE A 37 -15.71 -9.14 -14.64
N LYS A 38 -15.58 -10.37 -15.15
CA LYS A 38 -15.63 -11.60 -14.33
C LYS A 38 -14.61 -11.64 -13.20
N PHE A 39 -13.51 -10.89 -13.33
CA PHE A 39 -12.52 -10.78 -12.25
C PHE A 39 -13.06 -10.02 -11.02
N MET A 40 -14.05 -9.14 -11.18
CA MET A 40 -14.69 -8.46 -10.06
C MET A 40 -15.82 -9.30 -9.48
N THR A 41 -16.56 -9.99 -10.36
CA THR A 41 -17.64 -10.87 -9.98
C THR A 41 -18.17 -11.72 -11.13
N GLU A 42 -18.64 -12.93 -10.80
CA GLU A 42 -19.51 -13.72 -11.69
C GLU A 42 -21.00 -13.43 -11.46
N ASP A 43 -21.34 -12.77 -10.35
CA ASP A 43 -22.71 -12.43 -9.98
C ASP A 43 -23.03 -10.98 -10.39
N THR A 44 -23.56 -10.85 -11.62
CA THR A 44 -24.08 -9.58 -12.13
C THR A 44 -25.54 -9.34 -11.75
N SER A 45 -26.05 -10.01 -10.70
CA SER A 45 -27.39 -9.76 -10.23
C SER A 45 -27.50 -8.34 -9.68
N TYR A 46 -28.62 -7.70 -10.01
CA TYR A 46 -28.92 -6.38 -9.49
C TYR A 46 -29.20 -6.48 -7.99
N THR A 47 -28.56 -5.62 -7.19
CA THR A 47 -28.76 -5.47 -5.73
C THR A 47 -30.18 -5.03 -5.34
N GLY A 48 -31.08 -4.96 -6.32
CA GLY A 48 -32.44 -4.46 -6.25
C GLY A 48 -33.16 -4.84 -4.97
N ARG A 49 -33.88 -3.86 -4.43
CA ARG A 49 -34.65 -4.02 -3.19
C ARG A 49 -35.64 -5.17 -3.35
N SER A 50 -35.68 -6.08 -2.36
CA SER A 50 -36.68 -7.16 -2.30
C SER A 50 -38.09 -6.57 -2.54
N LYS A 51 -38.84 -7.18 -3.47
CA LYS A 51 -40.13 -6.72 -4.06
C LYS A 51 -41.30 -6.50 -3.09
N THR A 52 -41.06 -6.37 -1.79
CA THR A 52 -42.12 -6.24 -0.80
C THR A 52 -42.78 -4.87 -0.92
N ILE A 53 -43.97 -4.83 -1.55
CA ILE A 53 -44.82 -3.64 -1.79
C ILE A 53 -45.01 -2.78 -0.53
N LEU A 54 -44.98 -3.41 0.66
CA LEU A 54 -45.09 -2.71 1.95
C LEU A 54 -43.88 -1.82 2.27
N ARG A 55 -42.69 -2.12 1.74
CA ARG A 55 -41.45 -1.35 1.98
C ARG A 55 -41.32 -0.13 1.05
N SER A 56 -41.92 -0.20 -0.14
CA SER A 56 -41.98 0.94 -1.08
C SER A 56 -42.86 2.10 -0.57
N VAL A 57 -43.94 1.80 0.17
CA VAL A 57 -44.80 2.84 0.75
C VAL A 57 -44.13 3.53 1.94
N SER A 58 -43.41 2.78 2.78
CA SER A 58 -42.69 3.38 3.91
C SER A 58 -41.51 4.26 3.46
N GLN A 59 -40.77 3.89 2.41
CA GLN A 59 -39.65 4.70 1.90
C GLN A 59 -40.08 5.98 1.16
N TRP A 60 -41.31 6.03 0.64
CA TRP A 60 -41.84 7.24 0.03
C TRP A 60 -42.28 8.28 1.06
N VAL A 61 -42.77 7.82 2.22
CA VAL A 61 -43.25 8.68 3.32
C VAL A 61 -42.11 9.09 4.25
N TRP A 62 -41.19 8.17 4.53
CA TRP A 62 -40.02 8.38 5.36
C TRP A 62 -38.85 8.35 4.39
N ASN A 63 -38.23 9.51 4.15
CA ASN A 63 -37.13 9.74 3.20
C ASN A 63 -35.82 9.02 3.62
N ASP A 64 -35.99 7.88 4.27
CA ASP A 64 -35.01 6.96 4.79
C ASP A 64 -34.54 6.14 3.59
N ARG A 65 -33.68 6.77 2.79
CA ARG A 65 -32.74 6.05 1.92
C ARG A 65 -32.05 5.09 2.86
N SER A 66 -32.44 3.82 2.81
CA SER A 66 -32.09 2.81 3.80
C SER A 66 -30.66 3.01 4.29
N GLU A 67 -30.49 3.08 5.61
CA GLU A 67 -29.21 2.97 6.33
C GLU A 67 -28.41 1.69 5.99
N GLY A 68 -28.90 0.88 5.04
CA GLY A 68 -28.28 -0.34 4.58
C GLY A 68 -27.06 -0.06 3.72
N LYS A 69 -25.99 -0.75 4.08
CA LYS A 69 -24.67 -0.86 3.43
C LYS A 69 -24.68 -1.20 1.92
N VAL A 70 -25.85 -1.39 1.31
CA VAL A 70 -26.03 -1.82 -0.08
C VAL A 70 -25.82 -0.61 -1.00
N LYS A 71 -24.90 -0.76 -1.96
CA LYS A 71 -24.68 0.22 -3.04
C LYS A 71 -25.58 -0.19 -4.20
N GLU A 72 -26.45 0.73 -4.63
CA GLU A 72 -27.52 0.45 -5.60
C GLU A 72 -27.05 0.67 -7.05
N GLU A 73 -25.89 1.30 -7.21
CA GLU A 73 -25.29 1.65 -8.49
C GLU A 73 -24.41 0.56 -9.12
N ILE A 74 -24.18 -0.55 -8.40
CA ILE A 74 -23.33 -1.69 -8.79
C ILE A 74 -24.06 -3.02 -8.50
N VAL A 75 -23.66 -4.09 -9.21
CA VAL A 75 -24.19 -5.45 -9.00
C VAL A 75 -23.83 -6.03 -7.63
N GLU A 76 -24.59 -7.03 -7.16
CA GLU A 76 -24.45 -7.61 -5.81
C GLU A 76 -23.10 -8.25 -5.60
N GLY A 77 -22.60 -8.92 -6.63
CA GLY A 77 -21.31 -9.56 -6.58
C GLY A 77 -20.13 -8.61 -6.72
N HIS A 78 -20.34 -7.34 -7.07
CA HIS A 78 -19.26 -6.39 -7.34
C HIS A 78 -18.33 -6.28 -6.13
N THR A 79 -17.01 -6.23 -6.36
CA THR A 79 -16.02 -6.25 -5.28
C THR A 79 -16.22 -5.08 -4.30
N CYS A 80 -16.46 -3.86 -4.82
CA CYS A 80 -16.78 -2.72 -3.98
C CYS A 80 -18.17 -2.78 -3.34
N GLN A 81 -19.04 -3.73 -3.66
CA GLN A 81 -20.31 -3.88 -2.92
C GLN A 81 -20.06 -4.18 -1.44
N ASN A 82 -19.10 -5.06 -1.19
CA ASN A 82 -18.79 -5.58 0.13
C ASN A 82 -17.60 -4.87 0.79
N PHE A 83 -16.86 -4.07 0.02
CA PHE A 83 -15.66 -3.37 0.47
C PHE A 83 -15.82 -1.84 0.42
N GLY A 84 -15.24 -1.15 1.41
CA GLY A 84 -15.25 0.30 1.50
C GLY A 84 -16.58 0.92 1.96
N ARG A 85 -16.64 2.25 1.92
CA ARG A 85 -17.80 3.07 2.33
C ARG A 85 -18.86 3.12 1.24
N ARG A 86 -20.08 3.56 1.58
CA ARG A 86 -21.22 3.60 0.65
C ARG A 86 -20.92 4.39 -0.62
N GLU A 87 -20.18 5.48 -0.51
CA GLU A 87 -19.79 6.35 -1.61
C GLU A 87 -18.67 5.78 -2.50
N GLU A 88 -17.97 4.73 -2.04
CA GLU A 88 -16.82 4.13 -2.75
C GLU A 88 -17.31 3.01 -3.66
N THR A 89 -17.90 3.39 -4.79
CA THR A 89 -18.61 2.47 -5.70
C THR A 89 -17.92 2.27 -7.04
N TYR A 90 -16.72 2.83 -7.18
CA TYR A 90 -15.86 2.61 -8.32
C TYR A 90 -14.73 1.69 -7.94
N TYR A 91 -14.42 0.76 -8.82
CA TYR A 91 -13.26 -0.10 -8.71
C TYR A 91 -12.12 0.40 -9.61
N ALA A 92 -10.96 0.57 -9.00
CA ALA A 92 -9.72 0.84 -9.73
C ALA A 92 -8.73 -0.28 -9.49
N SER A 93 -8.08 -0.75 -10.55
CA SER A 93 -6.89 -1.57 -10.42
C SER A 93 -5.70 -0.98 -11.17
N SER A 94 -4.51 -1.25 -10.66
CA SER A 94 -3.27 -0.95 -11.35
C SER A 94 -2.94 -2.03 -12.37
N PHE A 95 -1.83 -1.83 -13.09
CA PHE A 95 -1.13 -2.93 -13.74
C PHE A 95 -0.81 -4.04 -12.73
N CYS A 96 -0.87 -5.28 -13.21
CA CYS A 96 -0.27 -6.39 -12.50
C CYS A 96 1.23 -6.30 -12.67
N TYR A 97 1.95 -6.49 -11.57
CA TYR A 97 3.41 -6.46 -11.58
C TYR A 97 3.93 -7.69 -10.90
N TRP A 98 5.10 -8.10 -11.34
CA TRP A 98 5.86 -9.13 -10.69
C TRP A 98 6.62 -8.53 -9.51
N ALA A 99 6.36 -9.05 -8.30
CA ALA A 99 7.19 -8.81 -7.14
C ALA A 99 8.34 -9.84 -7.16
N PRO A 100 9.59 -9.43 -7.46
CA PRO A 100 10.70 -10.36 -7.63
C PRO A 100 10.98 -11.18 -6.37
N GLU A 101 11.47 -12.41 -6.57
CA GLU A 101 11.98 -13.28 -5.50
C GLU A 101 13.30 -12.78 -4.94
N ILE A 102 14.09 -12.13 -5.80
CA ILE A 102 15.38 -11.57 -5.49
C ILE A 102 15.19 -10.06 -5.38
N PRO A 103 14.89 -9.53 -4.17
CA PRO A 103 14.50 -8.14 -4.02
C PRO A 103 15.67 -7.19 -4.27
N ASP A 104 15.37 -6.08 -4.92
CA ASP A 104 16.21 -4.89 -4.91
C ASP A 104 15.85 -3.98 -3.72
N GLU A 105 16.58 -2.87 -3.56
CA GLU A 105 16.20 -1.84 -2.59
C GLU A 105 14.74 -1.41 -2.83
N PRO A 106 13.91 -1.36 -1.76
CA PRO A 106 12.49 -1.08 -1.90
C PRO A 106 12.26 0.34 -2.43
N ARG A 107 11.50 0.47 -3.52
CA ARG A 107 10.97 1.77 -3.97
C ARG A 107 9.63 2.05 -3.28
N SER A 108 9.39 3.32 -2.98
CA SER A 108 8.17 3.79 -2.30
C SER A 108 7.20 4.52 -3.24
N ASP A 109 7.35 4.31 -4.54
CA ASP A 109 6.54 5.00 -5.54
C ASP A 109 5.07 4.53 -5.48
N PRO A 110 4.11 5.44 -5.66
CA PRO A 110 2.70 5.10 -5.66
C PRO A 110 2.33 4.36 -6.96
N MET A 111 1.57 3.29 -6.81
CA MET A 111 1.11 2.44 -7.92
C MET A 111 -0.13 2.99 -8.62
N LEU A 112 -1.00 3.62 -7.83
CA LEU A 112 -2.22 4.26 -8.31
C LEU A 112 -2.24 5.67 -7.77
N VAL A 113 -2.49 6.63 -8.66
CA VAL A 113 -2.55 8.04 -8.33
C VAL A 113 -3.83 8.62 -8.92
N TRP A 114 -4.60 9.27 -8.08
CA TRP A 114 -5.68 10.12 -8.54
C TRP A 114 -5.11 11.47 -8.94
N LEU A 115 -5.26 11.88 -10.18
CA LEU A 115 -4.86 13.22 -10.62
C LEU A 115 -6.07 14.14 -10.73
N GLY A 116 -5.98 15.34 -10.16
CA GLY A 116 -7.05 16.35 -10.14
C GLY A 116 -7.78 16.40 -8.80
N GLY A 117 -8.82 17.24 -8.72
CA GLY A 117 -9.50 17.54 -7.45
C GLY A 117 -8.76 18.59 -6.62
N ALA A 118 -8.90 18.54 -5.30
CA ALA A 118 -8.32 19.53 -4.39
C ALA A 118 -6.79 19.41 -4.22
N GLU A 119 -6.19 18.26 -4.59
CA GLU A 119 -4.77 17.98 -4.43
C GLU A 119 -4.02 18.01 -5.78
N PRO A 120 -3.24 19.07 -6.09
CA PRO A 120 -2.59 19.23 -7.41
C PRO A 120 -1.51 18.18 -7.71
N SER A 121 -0.85 17.65 -6.67
CA SER A 121 0.15 16.58 -6.79
C SER A 121 -0.46 15.20 -7.04
N GLY A 122 -1.78 15.09 -6.91
CA GLY A 122 -2.53 13.85 -6.97
C GLY A 122 -2.51 13.05 -5.67
N ALA A 123 -3.66 12.49 -5.31
CA ALA A 123 -3.80 11.65 -4.13
C ALA A 123 -3.25 10.25 -4.42
N ARG A 124 -2.36 9.76 -3.55
CA ARG A 124 -1.82 8.39 -3.65
C ARG A 124 -2.91 7.41 -3.23
N LEU A 125 -3.35 6.57 -4.17
CA LEU A 125 -4.42 5.62 -3.92
C LEU A 125 -3.91 4.29 -3.35
N HIS A 126 -2.67 3.93 -3.70
CA HIS A 126 -2.03 2.72 -3.23
C HIS A 126 -0.51 2.89 -3.28
N SER A 127 0.19 2.54 -2.20
CA SER A 127 1.65 2.49 -2.16
C SER A 127 2.15 1.09 -2.50
N ALA A 128 3.29 1.00 -3.18
CA ALA A 128 3.98 -0.28 -3.32
C ALA A 128 4.26 -0.92 -1.95
N TYR A 129 3.87 -2.18 -1.78
CA TYR A 129 4.09 -2.92 -0.54
C TYR A 129 5.53 -3.44 -0.48
N GLY A 130 6.17 -3.30 0.69
CA GLY A 130 7.53 -3.77 0.95
C GLY A 130 7.65 -5.24 1.34
N VAL A 131 6.74 -6.13 0.91
CA VAL A 131 6.72 -7.51 1.43
C VAL A 131 6.43 -8.59 0.37
N SER A 132 7.46 -9.44 0.16
CA SER A 132 7.49 -10.83 -0.35
C SER A 132 7.40 -11.16 -1.86
N GLN A 133 8.59 -11.53 -2.38
CA GLN A 133 9.01 -12.75 -3.07
C GLN A 133 8.06 -13.47 -4.05
N GLY A 134 8.35 -13.35 -5.34
CA GLY A 134 7.98 -14.32 -6.38
C GLY A 134 6.52 -14.42 -6.72
N LYS A 135 5.82 -13.29 -6.67
CA LYS A 135 4.36 -13.27 -6.83
C LYS A 135 3.92 -12.25 -7.86
N CYS A 136 2.82 -12.58 -8.53
CA CYS A 136 2.11 -11.62 -9.35
C CYS A 136 1.13 -10.85 -8.47
N ILE A 137 1.28 -9.54 -8.42
CA ILE A 137 0.55 -8.68 -7.50
C ILE A 137 -0.27 -7.66 -8.29
N LYS A 138 -1.50 -7.43 -7.83
CA LYS A 138 -2.40 -6.39 -8.34
C LYS A 138 -2.76 -5.44 -7.20
N ALA A 139 -2.55 -4.15 -7.41
CA ALA A 139 -3.07 -3.13 -6.52
C ALA A 139 -4.49 -2.76 -6.94
N THR A 140 -5.40 -2.74 -5.98
CA THR A 140 -6.82 -2.50 -6.20
C THR A 140 -7.30 -1.48 -5.17
N VAL A 141 -8.28 -0.66 -5.54
CA VAL A 141 -8.88 0.33 -4.63
C VAL A 141 -10.35 0.51 -4.98
N CYS A 142 -11.20 0.59 -3.96
CA CYS A 142 -12.54 1.12 -4.10
C CYS A 142 -12.50 2.62 -3.82
N HIS A 143 -13.03 3.45 -4.71
CA HIS A 143 -13.01 4.90 -4.57
C HIS A 143 -14.34 5.53 -4.95
N ASN A 144 -14.53 6.79 -4.56
CA ASN A 144 -15.76 7.54 -4.84
C ASN A 144 -15.70 8.38 -6.12
N ASN A 145 -14.68 8.19 -6.98
CA ASN A 145 -14.44 9.00 -8.19
C ASN A 145 -14.48 10.51 -7.94
N ALA A 146 -13.91 10.96 -6.81
CA ALA A 146 -13.93 12.36 -6.35
C ALA A 146 -15.34 12.98 -6.24
N GLN A 147 -16.35 12.16 -5.93
CA GLN A 147 -17.74 12.63 -5.75
C GLN A 147 -18.00 13.32 -4.41
N SER A 148 -16.99 13.49 -3.56
CA SER A 148 -17.13 14.26 -2.33
C SER A 148 -17.47 15.72 -2.65
N LYS A 149 -17.98 16.44 -1.65
CA LYS A 149 -18.36 17.86 -1.80
C LYS A 149 -17.17 18.74 -2.20
N ASP A 150 -15.98 18.35 -1.79
CA ASP A 150 -14.73 19.09 -1.99
C ASP A 150 -13.99 18.61 -3.25
N GLY A 151 -14.53 17.61 -3.97
CA GLY A 151 -13.84 16.99 -5.12
C GLY A 151 -12.61 16.18 -4.71
N GLU A 152 -12.50 15.83 -3.43
CA GLU A 152 -11.50 14.90 -2.91
C GLU A 152 -11.91 13.46 -3.17
N VAL A 153 -10.94 12.63 -3.53
CA VAL A 153 -11.12 11.18 -3.64
C VAL A 153 -11.11 10.55 -2.26
N THR A 154 -12.20 9.90 -1.88
CA THR A 154 -12.21 8.98 -0.75
C THR A 154 -12.03 7.57 -1.28
N MET A 155 -11.31 6.76 -0.52
CA MET A 155 -10.93 5.43 -0.96
C MET A 155 -10.80 4.47 0.23
N SER A 156 -11.02 3.21 -0.08
CA SER A 156 -10.59 2.08 0.72
C SER A 156 -9.71 1.21 -0.17
N SER A 157 -8.41 1.23 0.08
CA SER A 157 -7.47 0.26 -0.47
C SER A 157 -7.52 -1.02 0.38
N TRP A 158 -7.16 -2.14 -0.22
CA TRP A 158 -6.91 -3.34 0.57
C TRP A 158 -5.63 -3.16 1.38
N ASP A 159 -5.66 -3.54 2.65
CA ASP A 159 -4.45 -3.59 3.49
C ASP A 159 -3.45 -4.66 2.99
N HIS A 160 -3.86 -5.52 2.06
CA HIS A 160 -3.01 -6.54 1.44
C HIS A 160 -3.24 -6.53 -0.07
N PRO A 161 -2.17 -6.54 -0.88
CA PRO A 161 -2.35 -6.53 -2.31
C PRO A 161 -2.85 -7.91 -2.80
N GLU A 162 -3.60 -7.91 -3.88
CA GLU A 162 -4.24 -9.13 -4.40
C GLU A 162 -3.21 -9.96 -5.17
N GLU A 163 -3.05 -11.22 -4.78
CA GLU A 163 -2.18 -12.17 -5.47
C GLU A 163 -2.93 -12.74 -6.69
N VAL A 164 -2.37 -12.52 -7.88
CA VAL A 164 -2.90 -13.07 -9.12
C VAL A 164 -2.34 -14.48 -9.29
N PRO A 165 -3.20 -15.52 -9.36
CA PRO A 165 -2.73 -16.88 -9.50
C PRO A 165 -2.03 -17.07 -10.84
N LEU A 166 -0.80 -17.56 -10.79
CA LEU A 166 0.00 -17.84 -11.96
C LEU A 166 -0.26 -19.24 -12.52
N PRO A 167 -0.08 -19.45 -13.84
CA PRO A 167 -0.14 -20.78 -14.43
C PRO A 167 0.85 -21.75 -13.77
N ALA A 168 0.41 -22.98 -13.55
CA ALA A 168 1.30 -24.03 -13.07
C ALA A 168 2.46 -24.24 -14.06
N GLY A 169 3.69 -24.32 -13.54
CA GLY A 169 4.88 -24.62 -14.33
C GLY A 169 5.66 -23.40 -14.84
N CYS A 170 5.26 -22.17 -14.52
CA CYS A 170 6.17 -21.03 -14.69
C CYS A 170 7.37 -21.18 -13.74
N VAL A 171 8.53 -20.67 -14.16
CA VAL A 171 9.78 -20.78 -13.42
C VAL A 171 10.06 -19.47 -12.66
N GLY A 172 10.30 -19.59 -11.36
CA GLY A 172 10.68 -18.48 -10.48
C GLY A 172 12.13 -18.04 -10.66
N GLU A 173 12.45 -16.80 -10.25
CA GLU A 173 13.77 -16.21 -10.44
C GLU A 173 14.88 -16.99 -9.72
N ASN A 174 14.65 -17.49 -8.51
CA ASN A 174 15.66 -18.30 -7.80
C ASN A 174 15.94 -19.63 -8.50
N GLU A 175 14.96 -20.21 -9.19
CA GLU A 175 15.16 -21.43 -9.97
C GLU A 175 15.91 -21.14 -11.28
N ILE A 176 15.60 -20.03 -11.95
CA ILE A 176 16.36 -19.52 -13.10
C ILE A 176 17.81 -19.27 -12.70
N LEU A 177 18.05 -18.53 -11.61
CA LEU A 177 19.39 -18.24 -11.10
C LEU A 177 20.18 -19.52 -10.81
N ARG A 178 19.61 -20.46 -10.04
CA ARG A 178 20.25 -21.75 -9.75
C ARG A 178 20.59 -22.52 -11.01
N THR A 179 19.70 -22.51 -12.01
CA THR A 179 19.92 -23.18 -13.30
C THR A 179 21.08 -22.54 -14.06
N CYS A 180 21.17 -21.20 -14.06
CA CYS A 180 22.25 -20.47 -14.70
C CYS A 180 23.59 -20.67 -13.98
N GLU A 181 23.63 -20.58 -12.65
CA GLU A 181 24.82 -20.87 -11.84
C GLU A 181 25.31 -22.31 -12.04
N ALA A 182 24.40 -23.29 -12.04
CA ALA A 182 24.75 -24.69 -12.29
C ALA A 182 25.32 -24.90 -13.70
N THR A 183 24.76 -24.21 -14.70
CA THR A 183 25.27 -24.26 -16.08
C THR A 183 26.65 -23.62 -16.18
N LEU A 184 26.87 -22.47 -15.54
CA LEU A 184 28.17 -21.81 -15.49
C LEU A 184 29.22 -22.70 -14.83
N ALA A 185 28.89 -23.30 -13.67
CA ALA A 185 29.75 -24.23 -12.96
C ALA A 185 30.09 -25.46 -13.80
N LYS A 186 29.10 -26.03 -14.50
CA LYS A 186 29.31 -27.14 -15.43
C LYS A 186 30.23 -26.77 -16.60
N ASN A 187 30.15 -25.53 -17.09
CA ASN A 187 31.01 -25.02 -18.16
C ASN A 187 32.42 -24.65 -17.68
N ASN A 188 32.61 -24.46 -16.37
CA ASN A 188 33.89 -24.04 -15.77
C ASN A 188 34.24 -24.91 -14.53
N PRO A 189 34.34 -26.25 -14.68
CA PRO A 189 34.45 -27.15 -13.53
C PRO A 189 35.74 -26.93 -12.73
N GLU A 190 36.87 -26.66 -13.39
CA GLU A 190 38.16 -26.44 -12.73
C GLU A 190 38.17 -25.14 -11.92
N LEU A 191 37.71 -24.04 -12.52
CA LEU A 191 37.61 -22.75 -11.84
C LEU A 191 36.65 -22.82 -10.65
N LYS A 192 35.48 -23.47 -10.83
CA LYS A 192 34.53 -23.66 -9.74
C LYS A 192 35.14 -24.47 -8.59
N ALA A 193 35.82 -25.57 -8.89
CA ALA A 193 36.51 -26.38 -7.89
C ALA A 193 37.59 -25.60 -7.14
N LYS A 194 38.35 -24.74 -7.85
CA LYS A 194 39.33 -23.84 -7.23
C LYS A 194 38.67 -22.82 -6.30
N VAL A 195 37.60 -22.16 -6.76
CA VAL A 195 36.81 -21.22 -5.94
C VAL A 195 36.24 -21.89 -4.69
N ASP A 196 35.69 -23.10 -4.81
CA ASP A 196 35.16 -23.84 -3.68
C ASP A 196 36.24 -24.21 -2.66
N SER A 197 37.39 -24.70 -3.16
CA SER A 197 38.55 -24.97 -2.31
C SER A 197 39.04 -23.71 -1.60
N CYS A 198 39.12 -22.59 -2.30
CA CYS A 198 39.54 -21.31 -1.75
C CYS A 198 38.58 -20.78 -0.69
N ARG A 199 37.26 -20.86 -0.92
CA ARG A 199 36.24 -20.47 0.07
C ARG A 199 36.28 -21.33 1.33
N ASP A 200 36.53 -22.63 1.21
CA ASP A 200 36.67 -23.50 2.39
C ASP A 200 37.87 -23.08 3.26
N VAL A 201 39.04 -22.85 2.64
CA VAL A 201 40.24 -22.41 3.38
C VAL A 201 40.03 -21.03 4.00
N GLU A 202 39.48 -20.07 3.24
CA GLU A 202 39.16 -18.74 3.74
C GLU A 202 38.20 -18.80 4.92
N HIS A 203 37.12 -19.59 4.83
CA HIS A 203 36.16 -19.74 5.92
C HIS A 203 36.76 -20.41 7.17
N ARG A 204 37.66 -21.40 7.00
CA ARG A 204 38.41 -21.98 8.13
C ARG A 204 39.35 -20.95 8.76
N HIS A 205 40.03 -20.15 7.94
CA HIS A 205 40.90 -19.06 8.38
C HIS A 205 40.14 -18.00 9.18
N THR A 206 39.03 -17.48 8.62
CA THR A 206 38.17 -16.48 9.28
C THR A 206 37.62 -17.00 10.60
N ARG A 207 37.09 -18.23 10.66
CA ARG A 207 36.63 -18.82 11.93
C ARG A 207 37.73 -18.93 12.99
N ALA A 208 38.95 -19.29 12.60
CA ALA A 208 40.09 -19.35 13.54
C ALA A 208 40.49 -17.94 14.02
N ALA A 209 40.44 -16.95 13.14
CA ALA A 209 40.68 -15.55 13.47
C ALA A 209 39.62 -15.02 14.45
N ASP A 210 38.34 -15.18 14.15
CA ASP A 210 37.21 -14.73 14.97
C ASP A 210 37.23 -15.38 16.36
N ALA A 211 37.53 -16.69 16.42
CA ALA A 211 37.63 -17.40 17.69
C ALA A 211 38.77 -16.86 18.57
N LEU A 212 39.94 -16.57 17.97
CA LEU A 212 41.05 -15.97 18.71
C LEU A 212 40.72 -14.53 19.14
N GLU A 213 40.15 -13.72 18.25
CA GLU A 213 39.76 -12.33 18.57
C GLU A 213 38.73 -12.28 19.70
N ALA A 214 37.70 -13.12 19.66
CA ALA A 214 36.70 -13.21 20.73
C ALA A 214 37.34 -13.63 22.07
N CYS A 215 38.29 -14.57 22.03
CA CYS A 215 39.05 -14.98 23.22
C CYS A 215 39.89 -13.82 23.77
N LEU A 216 40.63 -13.11 22.92
CA LEU A 216 41.46 -11.97 23.31
C LEU A 216 40.63 -10.80 23.85
N ALA A 217 39.47 -10.53 23.25
CA ALA A 217 38.51 -9.54 23.75
C ALA A 217 38.02 -9.91 25.15
N ALA A 218 37.64 -11.18 25.38
CA ALA A 218 37.24 -11.64 26.71
C ALA A 218 38.39 -11.53 27.73
N LEU A 219 39.64 -11.86 27.34
CA LEU A 219 40.82 -11.71 28.19
C LEU A 219 41.13 -10.25 28.55
N ARG A 220 40.80 -9.30 27.68
CA ARG A 220 40.94 -7.86 27.92
C ARG A 220 39.83 -7.33 28.83
N ASP A 221 38.59 -7.75 28.60
CA ASP A 221 37.42 -7.11 29.19
C ASP A 221 37.03 -7.73 30.55
N LEU A 222 37.21 -9.05 30.72
CA LEU A 222 36.85 -9.75 31.97
C LEU A 222 37.64 -9.27 33.19
N PRO A 223 38.97 -8.98 33.14
CA PRO A 223 39.70 -8.48 34.30
C PRO A 223 39.09 -7.21 34.88
N ASN A 224 38.69 -6.24 34.05
CA ASN A 224 38.06 -5.01 34.52
C ASN A 224 36.68 -5.27 35.16
N GLU A 225 35.87 -6.15 34.57
CA GLU A 225 34.58 -6.52 35.18
C GLU A 225 34.77 -7.25 36.52
N ILE A 226 35.76 -8.15 36.62
CA ILE A 226 36.07 -8.95 37.82
C ILE A 226 36.70 -8.10 38.94
N HIS A 227 37.67 -7.25 38.60
CA HIS A 227 38.50 -6.56 39.60
C HIS A 227 37.99 -5.16 39.96
N ASP A 228 37.26 -4.50 39.07
CA ASP A 228 36.79 -3.13 39.32
C ASP A 228 35.29 -3.11 39.57
N ARG A 229 34.49 -3.60 38.62
CA ARG A 229 33.02 -3.40 38.63
C ARG A 229 32.26 -4.33 39.57
N MET A 230 32.63 -5.61 39.63
CA MET A 230 31.94 -6.56 40.50
C MET A 230 32.19 -6.28 41.99
N PRO A 231 33.42 -5.93 42.44
CA PRO A 231 33.65 -5.51 43.81
C PRO A 231 32.85 -4.28 44.21
N GLU A 232 32.73 -3.28 43.32
CA GLU A 232 31.88 -2.10 43.52
C GLU A 232 30.41 -2.50 43.71
N LYS A 233 29.82 -3.28 42.79
CA LYS A 233 28.43 -3.78 42.91
C LYS A 233 28.19 -4.56 44.21
N ILE A 234 29.15 -5.39 44.62
CA ILE A 234 29.08 -6.17 45.86
C ILE A 234 29.17 -5.25 47.09
N ALA A 235 30.04 -4.23 47.06
CA ALA A 235 30.19 -3.25 48.14
C ALA A 235 28.94 -2.39 48.28
N ASP A 236 28.37 -1.90 47.18
CA ASP A 236 27.13 -1.13 47.14
C ASP A 236 25.96 -1.93 47.69
N GLN A 237 25.81 -3.19 47.26
CA GLN A 237 24.75 -4.06 47.76
C GLN A 237 24.89 -4.31 49.27
N ARG A 238 26.11 -4.51 49.77
CA ARG A 238 26.37 -4.63 51.21
C ARG A 238 26.04 -3.33 51.95
N SER A 239 26.42 -2.17 51.41
CA SER A 239 26.12 -0.87 52.00
C SER A 239 24.60 -0.60 52.05
N ASN A 240 23.87 -0.99 51.01
CA ASN A 240 22.40 -0.90 50.98
C ASN A 240 21.77 -1.81 52.05
N MET A 241 22.28 -3.02 52.20
CA MET A 241 21.83 -3.95 53.26
C MET A 241 22.04 -3.34 54.67
N TYR A 242 23.18 -2.67 54.92
CA TYR A 242 23.44 -2.03 56.22
C TYR A 242 22.63 -0.76 56.46
N SER A 243 22.40 0.08 55.43
CA SER A 243 21.66 1.34 55.58
C SER A 243 20.16 1.13 55.84
N GLN A 244 19.59 0.03 55.32
CA GLN A 244 18.23 -0.41 55.66
C GLN A 244 18.10 -0.79 57.14
N CYS A 245 19.17 -1.29 57.77
CA CYS A 245 19.22 -1.57 59.20
C CYS A 245 19.37 -0.31 60.08
N ASP A 246 19.85 0.82 59.54
CA ASP A 246 20.04 2.08 60.31
C ASP A 246 18.81 3.01 60.25
N GLY A 247 17.82 2.71 59.41
CA GLY A 247 16.57 3.47 59.24
C GLY A 247 15.56 3.41 60.41
N PHE A 248 15.98 3.00 61.62
CA PHE A 248 15.17 2.98 62.85
C PHE A 248 14.97 4.39 63.43
N SER A 249 14.46 5.33 62.63
CA SER A 249 14.02 6.64 63.13
C SER A 249 12.56 6.56 63.59
N THR A 250 12.34 6.89 64.86
CA THR A 250 11.06 6.97 65.54
C THR A 250 10.18 8.08 64.96
N ARG A 251 9.35 7.77 63.96
CA ARG A 251 8.24 8.66 63.57
C ARG A 251 7.10 8.47 64.56
N SER A 252 6.81 9.52 65.32
CA SER A 252 5.69 9.62 66.25
C SER A 252 4.36 9.62 65.48
N HIS A 253 3.44 8.74 65.87
CA HIS A 253 2.10 8.63 65.29
C HIS A 253 1.20 9.77 65.82
N PRO A 254 0.50 10.55 64.96
CA PRO A 254 -0.25 11.73 65.39
C PRO A 254 -1.75 11.45 65.51
N TRP A 255 -2.21 10.64 66.46
CA TRP A 255 -3.67 10.46 66.68
C TRP A 255 -4.01 10.28 68.16
N CYS A 256 -4.32 11.40 68.82
CA CYS A 256 -5.12 11.49 70.04
C CYS A 256 -5.83 12.85 70.05
N SER A 257 -6.96 12.96 69.36
CA SER A 257 -7.87 14.09 69.51
C SER A 257 -9.20 13.57 70.05
N ARG A 258 -9.44 13.90 71.32
CA ARG A 258 -10.62 13.60 72.16
C ARG A 258 -11.90 14.14 71.54
N GLY A 259 -13.00 13.40 71.70
CA GLY A 259 -14.36 13.92 71.60
C GLY A 259 -15.34 13.07 72.42
N GLY A 260 -15.84 13.66 73.51
CA GLY A 260 -17.07 13.34 74.28
C GLY A 260 -17.11 11.98 75.00
N GLU A 261 -17.77 11.78 76.14
CA GLU A 261 -18.51 12.59 77.10
C GLU A 261 -18.71 11.65 78.30
N GLU A 262 -18.65 12.18 79.53
CA GLU A 262 -18.77 11.54 80.85
C GLU A 262 -19.16 10.05 80.92
N GLY A 263 -18.17 9.18 81.15
CA GLY A 263 -18.38 7.77 81.49
C GLY A 263 -17.06 7.06 81.82
N ASP A 264 -16.77 6.91 83.12
CA ASP A 264 -15.66 6.16 83.74
C ASP A 264 -14.28 6.28 83.03
N ASP A 265 -13.66 7.46 83.19
CA ASP A 265 -12.42 7.87 82.50
C ASP A 265 -11.23 6.91 82.70
N ASP A 266 -11.15 6.21 83.84
CA ASP A 266 -10.03 5.31 84.17
C ASP A 266 -10.08 3.98 83.37
N GLU A 267 -11.26 3.42 83.13
CA GLU A 267 -11.38 2.17 82.34
C GLU A 267 -11.16 2.44 80.85
N TYR A 268 -11.64 3.60 80.37
CA TYR A 268 -11.44 4.05 79.01
C TYR A 268 -9.96 4.39 78.71
N GLU A 269 -9.27 5.10 79.60
CA GLU A 269 -7.84 5.39 79.44
C GLU A 269 -6.99 4.12 79.39
N ARG A 270 -7.25 3.14 80.27
CA ARG A 270 -6.54 1.84 80.26
C ARG A 270 -6.81 1.04 78.99
N CYS A 271 -8.04 1.06 78.49
CA CYS A 271 -8.38 0.42 77.22
C CYS A 271 -7.65 1.10 76.04
N GLN A 272 -7.58 2.43 76.03
CA GLN A 272 -6.83 3.17 75.03
C GLN A 272 -5.31 2.92 75.09
N GLU A 273 -4.72 2.83 76.28
CA GLU A 273 -3.31 2.48 76.45
C GLU A 273 -3.02 1.08 75.91
N CYS A 274 -3.87 0.10 76.24
CA CYS A 274 -3.75 -1.26 75.73
C CYS A 274 -3.87 -1.30 74.19
N TYR A 275 -4.83 -0.58 73.61
CA TYR A 275 -5.01 -0.48 72.16
C TYR A 275 -3.81 0.19 71.48
N ARG A 276 -3.26 1.27 72.06
CA ARG A 276 -2.03 1.93 71.56
C ARG A 276 -0.82 1.00 71.67
N ALA A 277 -0.70 0.23 72.75
CA ALA A 277 0.37 -0.74 72.91
C ALA A 277 0.25 -1.88 71.89
N HIS A 278 -0.96 -2.40 71.65
CA HIS A 278 -1.24 -3.43 70.66
C HIS A 278 -0.95 -2.95 69.24
N THR A 279 -1.47 -1.79 68.84
CA THR A 279 -1.21 -1.22 67.50
C THR A 279 0.27 -0.86 67.30
N SER A 280 0.95 -0.39 68.35
CA SER A 280 2.40 -0.16 68.34
C SER A 280 3.19 -1.48 68.18
N LEU A 281 2.75 -2.55 68.85
CA LEU A 281 3.37 -3.87 68.72
C LEU A 281 3.14 -4.47 67.32
N ASP A 282 1.91 -4.43 66.80
CA ASP A 282 1.56 -4.90 65.45
C ASP A 282 2.32 -4.12 64.36
N PHE A 283 2.42 -2.81 64.50
CA PHE A 283 3.25 -1.97 63.61
C PHE A 283 4.72 -2.36 63.67
N LYS A 284 5.27 -2.59 64.86
CA LYS A 284 6.65 -3.02 65.03
C LYS A 284 6.86 -4.42 64.45
N GLU A 285 5.95 -5.37 64.67
CA GLU A 285 6.01 -6.72 64.12
C GLU A 285 5.97 -6.71 62.59
N ARG A 286 5.03 -5.96 61.98
CA ARG A 286 4.96 -5.82 60.52
C ARG A 286 6.24 -5.23 59.96
N ARG A 287 6.78 -4.18 60.58
CA ARG A 287 8.06 -3.58 60.15
C ARG A 287 9.24 -4.51 60.32
N THR A 288 9.27 -5.32 61.38
CA THR A 288 10.29 -6.36 61.54
C THR A 288 10.19 -7.39 60.42
N ARG A 289 8.98 -7.85 60.07
CA ARG A 289 8.77 -8.78 58.94
C ARG A 289 9.17 -8.19 57.59
N GLU A 290 8.85 -6.91 57.36
CA GLU A 290 9.27 -6.18 56.16
C GLU A 290 10.81 -6.11 56.10
N ALA A 291 11.47 -5.70 57.18
CA ALA A 291 12.93 -5.65 57.26
C ALA A 291 13.59 -7.03 57.12
N GLU A 292 13.00 -8.10 57.69
CA GLU A 292 13.45 -9.48 57.51
C GLU A 292 13.26 -9.97 56.07
N SER A 293 12.23 -9.49 55.37
CA SER A 293 12.02 -9.79 53.95
C SER A 293 13.05 -9.06 53.07
N GLU A 294 13.25 -7.76 53.31
CA GLU A 294 14.24 -6.94 52.60
C GLU A 294 15.66 -7.46 52.81
N PHE A 295 16.01 -7.85 54.04
CA PHE A 295 17.31 -8.45 54.36
C PHE A 295 17.52 -9.77 53.61
N ARG A 296 16.52 -10.65 53.55
CA ARG A 296 16.59 -11.91 52.79
C ARG A 296 16.78 -11.67 51.29
N GLU A 297 16.02 -10.73 50.72
CA GLU A 297 16.18 -10.36 49.31
C GLU A 297 17.59 -9.81 49.04
N ALA A 298 18.11 -8.95 49.92
CA ALA A 298 19.46 -8.42 49.79
C ALA A 298 20.54 -9.52 49.91
N GLU A 299 20.34 -10.52 50.78
CA GLU A 299 21.22 -11.67 50.92
C GLU A 299 21.22 -12.55 49.66
N GLU A 300 20.03 -12.83 49.09
CA GLU A 300 19.89 -13.56 47.82
C GLU A 300 20.57 -12.83 46.66
N GLN A 301 20.41 -11.51 46.57
CA GLN A 301 21.08 -10.67 45.58
C GLN A 301 22.61 -10.71 45.74
N LEU A 302 23.11 -10.66 46.98
CA LEU A 302 24.55 -10.78 47.26
C LEU A 302 25.10 -12.16 46.84
N GLN A 303 24.39 -13.25 47.16
CA GLN A 303 24.77 -14.60 46.73
C GLN A 303 24.75 -14.73 45.19
N SER A 304 23.77 -14.10 44.53
CA SER A 304 23.70 -14.04 43.06
C SER A 304 24.91 -13.32 42.47
N LEU A 305 25.28 -12.15 42.99
CA LEU A 305 26.48 -11.41 42.55
C LEU A 305 27.77 -12.21 42.77
N GLN A 306 27.92 -12.90 43.91
CA GLN A 306 29.06 -13.76 44.18
C GLN A 306 29.13 -14.98 43.24
N SER A 307 27.97 -15.56 42.89
CA SER A 307 27.90 -16.62 41.88
C SER A 307 28.28 -16.10 40.48
N HIS A 308 27.89 -14.86 40.16
CA HIS A 308 28.26 -14.22 38.90
C HIS A 308 29.77 -13.97 38.83
N LEU A 309 30.37 -13.42 39.88
CA LEU A 309 31.82 -13.22 39.97
C LEU A 309 32.59 -14.53 39.73
N ARG A 310 32.20 -15.63 40.40
CA ARG A 310 32.82 -16.95 40.20
C ARG A 310 32.72 -17.45 38.76
N ARG A 311 31.57 -17.22 38.09
CA ARG A 311 31.38 -17.56 36.67
C ARG A 311 32.31 -16.74 35.78
N LEU A 312 32.48 -15.44 36.05
CA LEU A 312 33.41 -14.58 35.29
C LEU A 312 34.87 -15.04 35.49
N GLU A 313 35.27 -15.39 36.72
CA GLU A 313 36.60 -15.93 37.00
C GLU A 313 36.86 -17.28 36.32
N GLU A 314 35.84 -18.15 36.25
CA GLU A 314 35.92 -19.41 35.50
C GLU A 314 36.02 -19.16 33.99
N GLN A 315 35.25 -18.20 33.46
CA GLN A 315 35.36 -17.78 32.05
C GLN A 315 36.75 -17.21 31.73
N LEU A 316 37.30 -16.36 32.59
CA LEU A 316 38.65 -15.80 32.42
C LEU A 316 39.69 -16.93 32.35
N ARG A 317 39.67 -17.86 33.31
CA ARG A 317 40.57 -19.03 33.32
C ARG A 317 40.37 -19.93 32.10
N SER A 318 39.13 -20.16 31.69
CA SER A 318 38.81 -20.93 30.50
C SER A 318 39.40 -20.29 29.24
N ASN A 319 39.26 -18.97 29.09
CA ASN A 319 39.83 -18.24 27.95
C ASN A 319 41.36 -18.22 27.98
N GLN A 320 41.98 -18.05 29.15
CA GLN A 320 43.44 -18.14 29.31
C GLN A 320 43.97 -19.51 28.89
N ALA A 321 43.24 -20.59 29.24
CA ALA A 321 43.62 -21.94 28.83
C ALA A 321 43.42 -22.20 27.33
N LYS A 322 42.45 -21.54 26.68
CA LYS A 322 42.17 -21.68 25.25
C LYS A 322 43.13 -20.89 24.37
N GLU A 323 43.59 -19.73 24.83
CA GLU A 323 44.40 -18.78 24.04
C GLU A 323 45.58 -19.44 23.30
N PRO A 324 46.43 -20.30 23.91
CA PRO A 324 47.55 -20.90 23.19
C PRO A 324 47.08 -21.80 22.04
N SER A 325 46.03 -22.60 22.26
CA SER A 325 45.48 -23.50 21.25
C SER A 325 44.82 -22.75 20.10
N LEU A 326 44.11 -21.65 20.38
CA LEU A 326 43.49 -20.79 19.37
C LEU A 326 44.55 -20.01 18.57
N THR A 327 45.62 -19.56 19.24
CA THR A 327 46.76 -18.92 18.60
C THR A 327 47.45 -19.89 17.64
N GLN A 328 47.72 -21.12 18.08
CA GLN A 328 48.30 -22.16 17.23
C GLN A 328 47.38 -22.51 16.05
N ALA A 329 46.06 -22.62 16.29
CA ALA A 329 45.09 -22.89 15.24
C ALA A 329 45.07 -21.76 14.19
N LYS A 330 45.07 -20.49 14.62
CA LYS A 330 45.18 -19.34 13.70
C LYS A 330 46.48 -19.37 12.92
N GLN A 331 47.62 -19.58 13.57
CA GLN A 331 48.93 -19.67 12.90
C GLN A 331 48.97 -20.80 11.87
N SER A 332 48.38 -21.96 12.18
CA SER A 332 48.25 -23.06 11.22
C SER A 332 47.41 -22.67 10.01
N MET A 333 46.32 -21.93 10.21
CA MET A 333 45.50 -21.42 9.11
C MET A 333 46.17 -20.28 8.35
N ASP A 334 46.96 -19.43 9.00
CA ASP A 334 47.77 -18.41 8.33
C ASP A 334 48.78 -19.05 7.38
N GLN A 335 49.44 -20.14 7.80
CA GLN A 335 50.38 -20.90 6.96
C GLN A 335 49.71 -21.56 5.75
N GLU A 336 48.44 -21.96 5.88
CA GLU A 336 47.66 -22.55 4.79
C GLU A 336 47.07 -21.49 3.85
N TRP A 337 46.49 -20.41 4.38
CA TRP A 337 45.75 -19.40 3.61
C TRP A 337 46.65 -18.37 2.94
N LEU A 338 47.61 -17.78 3.67
CA LEU A 338 48.37 -16.64 3.17
C LEU A 338 49.14 -16.92 1.87
N PRO A 339 49.76 -18.10 1.66
CA PRO A 339 50.47 -18.39 0.42
C PRO A 339 49.57 -18.46 -0.83
N GLN A 340 48.29 -18.79 -0.67
CA GLN A 340 47.33 -18.96 -1.78
C GLN A 340 46.28 -17.86 -1.86
N LYS A 341 46.26 -16.92 -0.91
CA LYS A 341 45.27 -15.83 -0.82
C LYS A 341 45.12 -15.06 -2.14
N GLU A 342 46.22 -14.61 -2.74
CA GLU A 342 46.17 -13.82 -3.97
C GLU A 342 45.64 -14.63 -5.16
N GLU A 343 46.03 -15.90 -5.27
CA GLU A 343 45.51 -16.80 -6.31
C GLU A 343 44.01 -17.07 -6.11
N CYS A 344 43.60 -17.26 -4.85
CA CYS A 344 42.19 -17.45 -4.50
C CYS A 344 41.36 -16.20 -4.80
N HIS A 345 41.85 -15.01 -4.47
CA HIS A 345 41.19 -13.76 -4.83
C HIS A 345 41.09 -13.58 -6.35
N ALA A 346 42.14 -13.92 -7.10
CA ALA A 346 42.09 -13.89 -8.56
C ALA A 346 41.06 -14.88 -9.13
N ALA A 347 40.96 -16.09 -8.55
CA ALA A 347 39.93 -17.06 -8.93
C ALA A 347 38.52 -16.59 -8.60
N PHE A 348 38.32 -15.92 -7.45
CA PHE A 348 37.04 -15.29 -7.11
C PHE A 348 36.65 -14.22 -8.13
N GLN A 349 37.58 -13.33 -8.47
CA GLN A 349 37.34 -12.27 -9.45
C GLN A 349 37.07 -12.81 -10.86
N ASP A 350 37.80 -13.84 -11.30
CA ASP A 350 37.55 -14.49 -12.61
C ASP A 350 36.17 -15.16 -12.65
N PHE A 351 35.80 -15.87 -11.58
CA PHE A 351 34.49 -16.52 -11.51
C PHE A 351 33.34 -15.49 -11.42
N GLU A 352 33.49 -14.46 -10.61
CA GLU A 352 32.53 -13.35 -10.50
C GLU A 352 32.38 -12.60 -11.83
N GLY A 353 33.48 -12.32 -12.54
CA GLY A 353 33.43 -11.71 -13.87
C GLY A 353 32.68 -12.57 -14.89
N LYS A 354 32.83 -13.90 -14.80
CA LYS A 354 32.04 -14.84 -15.61
C LYS A 354 30.57 -14.87 -15.19
N GLU A 355 30.24 -14.78 -13.91
CA GLU A 355 28.86 -14.66 -13.42
C GLU A 355 28.19 -13.40 -13.96
N GLN A 356 28.85 -12.25 -13.85
CA GLN A 356 28.37 -10.95 -14.34
C GLN A 356 28.05 -10.98 -15.85
N HIS A 357 28.78 -11.75 -16.65
CA HIS A 357 28.50 -11.87 -18.07
C HIS A 357 27.46 -12.95 -18.40
N PHE A 358 27.62 -14.16 -17.84
CA PHE A 358 26.85 -15.33 -18.22
C PHE A 358 25.43 -15.35 -17.63
N ILE A 359 25.26 -14.95 -16.36
CA ILE A 359 23.97 -15.05 -15.68
C ILE A 359 22.90 -14.17 -16.35
N PRO A 360 23.15 -12.90 -16.72
CA PRO A 360 22.15 -12.09 -17.43
C PRO A 360 21.73 -12.68 -18.76
N GLU A 361 22.68 -13.20 -19.54
CA GLU A 361 22.38 -13.82 -20.84
C GLU A 361 21.53 -15.09 -20.67
N CYS A 362 21.93 -15.96 -19.75
CA CYS A 362 21.19 -17.16 -19.41
C CYS A 362 19.78 -16.87 -18.88
N ALA A 363 19.65 -15.90 -17.97
CA ALA A 363 18.36 -15.50 -17.39
C ALA A 363 17.42 -14.94 -18.47
N ARG A 364 17.90 -14.04 -19.35
CA ARG A 364 17.10 -13.52 -20.48
C ARG A 364 16.61 -14.63 -21.40
N GLY A 365 17.45 -15.63 -21.68
CA GLY A 365 17.07 -16.81 -22.47
C GLY A 365 15.94 -17.65 -21.83
N ARG A 366 15.61 -17.40 -20.56
CA ARG A 366 14.58 -18.09 -19.76
C ARG A 366 13.35 -17.21 -19.50
N TYR A 367 13.31 -15.98 -20.01
CA TYR A 367 12.19 -15.06 -19.77
C TYR A 367 10.85 -15.63 -20.25
N ASP A 368 10.85 -16.38 -21.35
CA ASP A 368 9.64 -16.94 -21.94
C ASP A 368 8.94 -17.99 -21.06
N GLU A 369 9.67 -18.69 -20.19
CA GLU A 369 9.13 -19.65 -19.21
C GLU A 369 8.96 -19.07 -17.81
N SER A 370 9.26 -17.78 -17.63
CA SER A 370 9.28 -17.15 -16.32
C SER A 370 7.89 -16.85 -15.75
N CYS A 371 7.80 -16.87 -14.43
CA CYS A 371 6.63 -16.38 -13.70
C CYS A 371 6.43 -14.86 -13.87
N GLU A 372 7.50 -14.09 -14.07
CA GLU A 372 7.40 -12.66 -14.41
C GLU A 372 6.60 -12.45 -15.70
N LYS A 373 7.00 -13.11 -16.80
CA LYS A 373 6.30 -12.97 -18.08
C LYS A 373 4.84 -13.41 -17.96
N SER A 374 4.60 -14.54 -17.30
CA SER A 374 3.25 -15.05 -17.06
C SER A 374 2.38 -14.06 -16.28
N CYS A 375 2.96 -13.35 -15.30
CA CYS A 375 2.29 -12.29 -14.56
C CYS A 375 1.88 -11.15 -15.49
N LEU A 376 2.81 -10.65 -16.31
CA LEU A 376 2.56 -9.52 -17.20
C LEU A 376 1.56 -9.84 -18.31
N GLU A 377 1.58 -11.08 -18.82
CA GLU A 377 0.65 -11.54 -19.87
C GLU A 377 -0.74 -11.92 -19.33
N SER A 378 -0.95 -11.98 -18.01
CA SER A 378 -2.25 -12.30 -17.41
C SER A 378 -3.36 -11.35 -17.85
N GLN A 379 -3.04 -10.07 -18.11
CA GLN A 379 -4.01 -9.11 -18.66
C GLN A 379 -4.50 -9.50 -20.06
N ARG A 380 -3.62 -9.92 -20.97
CA ARG A 380 -4.01 -10.32 -22.33
C ARG A 380 -4.97 -11.51 -22.31
N ALA A 381 -4.83 -12.37 -21.33
CA ALA A 381 -5.74 -13.50 -21.11
C ALA A 381 -7.07 -13.10 -20.46
N GLY A 382 -7.29 -11.81 -20.15
CA GLY A 382 -8.45 -11.32 -19.40
C GLY A 382 -8.50 -11.82 -17.96
N ARG A 383 -7.38 -12.34 -17.43
CA ARG A 383 -7.33 -12.97 -16.10
C ARG A 383 -6.93 -11.95 -15.05
N GLY A 384 -7.70 -11.91 -13.96
CA GLY A 384 -7.33 -11.16 -12.76
C GLY A 384 -7.56 -9.65 -12.84
N GLY A 385 -8.07 -9.09 -13.94
CA GLY A 385 -8.45 -7.67 -13.99
C GLY A 385 -7.30 -6.67 -13.99
N CYS A 386 -6.10 -7.10 -14.33
CA CYS A 386 -4.93 -6.23 -14.46
C CYS A 386 -5.22 -5.04 -15.39
N GLY A 387 -4.86 -3.82 -14.97
CA GLY A 387 -4.99 -2.62 -15.80
C GLY A 387 -6.43 -2.18 -16.09
N VAL A 388 -7.44 -2.71 -15.40
CA VAL A 388 -8.83 -2.29 -15.57
C VAL A 388 -9.17 -1.17 -14.58
N VAL A 389 -9.75 -0.10 -15.11
CA VAL A 389 -10.12 1.09 -14.33
C VAL A 389 -11.59 1.41 -14.57
N GLU A 390 -12.39 1.46 -13.51
CA GLU A 390 -13.71 2.06 -13.58
C GLU A 390 -13.63 3.57 -13.42
N GLY A 391 -14.35 4.27 -14.29
CA GLY A 391 -14.29 5.72 -14.42
C GLY A 391 -13.59 6.14 -15.71
N ASN A 392 -13.37 7.44 -15.84
CA ASN A 392 -12.81 8.02 -17.06
C ASN A 392 -11.29 8.19 -16.94
N GLU A 393 -10.61 8.18 -18.09
CA GLU A 393 -9.20 8.50 -18.19
C GLU A 393 -8.94 9.95 -17.75
N HIS A 394 -7.82 10.17 -17.05
CA HIS A 394 -7.40 11.52 -16.68
C HIS A 394 -7.22 12.41 -17.93
N GLY A 395 -7.75 13.63 -17.88
CA GLY A 395 -7.67 14.58 -19.00
C GLY A 395 -8.80 14.45 -20.01
N THR A 396 -9.71 13.49 -19.83
CA THR A 396 -10.98 13.49 -20.57
C THR A 396 -11.75 14.77 -20.27
N ALA A 397 -12.27 15.41 -21.32
CA ALA A 397 -13.03 16.65 -21.19
C ALA A 397 -14.23 16.43 -20.25
N HIS A 398 -14.50 17.41 -19.38
CA HIS A 398 -15.63 17.42 -18.45
C HIS A 398 -15.53 16.46 -17.24
N VAL A 399 -14.33 15.96 -16.89
CA VAL A 399 -14.09 15.20 -15.66
C VAL A 399 -13.17 15.97 -14.72
N ARG A 400 -13.43 15.92 -13.40
CA ARG A 400 -12.61 16.55 -12.35
C ARG A 400 -11.42 15.68 -11.96
N GLY A 401 -10.57 15.45 -12.94
CA GLY A 401 -9.46 14.54 -12.79
C GLY A 401 -9.81 13.14 -13.26
N GLY A 402 -9.10 12.18 -12.71
CA GLY A 402 -9.26 10.78 -13.09
C GLY A 402 -8.15 9.96 -12.50
N ILE A 403 -8.33 8.66 -12.57
CA ILE A 403 -7.26 7.75 -12.20
C ILE A 403 -6.20 7.85 -13.29
N LYS A 404 -5.01 8.27 -12.88
CA LYS A 404 -3.82 7.95 -13.63
C LYS A 404 -3.35 6.61 -13.12
N VAL A 405 -3.19 5.67 -14.02
CA VAL A 405 -2.43 4.44 -13.75
C VAL A 405 -1.00 4.74 -14.17
N PRO A 406 -0.16 5.35 -13.32
CA PRO A 406 1.24 5.46 -13.66
C PRO A 406 1.76 4.03 -13.82
N CYS A 407 2.44 3.78 -14.92
CA CYS A 407 3.35 2.66 -14.88
C CYS A 407 4.48 3.08 -13.91
N ALA A 408 4.40 2.55 -12.68
CA ALA A 408 5.35 2.75 -11.60
C ALA A 408 5.60 1.40 -10.92
N PRO A 409 6.16 0.42 -11.66
CA PRO A 409 6.50 -0.87 -11.10
C PRO A 409 7.48 -0.65 -9.92
N PRO A 410 7.27 -1.33 -8.79
CA PRO A 410 8.06 -1.07 -7.60
C PRO A 410 9.51 -1.54 -7.72
N GLN A 411 9.77 -2.52 -8.58
CA GLN A 411 11.10 -3.10 -8.77
C GLN A 411 11.32 -3.46 -10.24
N PRO A 412 12.54 -3.30 -10.78
CA PRO A 412 12.90 -3.70 -12.14
C PRO A 412 12.81 -5.22 -12.33
N SER A 413 12.77 -5.67 -13.58
CA SER A 413 12.91 -7.10 -13.87
C SER A 413 14.30 -7.59 -13.52
N TRP A 414 14.41 -8.55 -12.60
CA TRP A 414 15.67 -9.22 -12.34
C TRP A 414 16.15 -10.01 -13.58
N ILE A 415 15.23 -10.59 -14.34
CA ILE A 415 15.53 -11.44 -15.51
C ILE A 415 16.09 -10.60 -16.67
N LEU A 416 15.52 -9.43 -16.94
CA LEU A 416 15.90 -8.58 -18.06
C LEU A 416 17.01 -7.58 -17.69
N GLY A 417 17.05 -7.14 -16.43
CA GLY A 417 18.02 -6.19 -15.90
C GLY A 417 18.23 -6.34 -14.39
N SER A 418 19.00 -7.37 -13.98
CA SER A 418 19.42 -7.54 -12.58
C SER A 418 20.49 -6.50 -12.21
N PRO A 419 20.32 -5.68 -11.16
CA PRO A 419 21.37 -4.75 -10.73
C PRO A 419 22.64 -5.42 -10.21
N LYS A 420 22.58 -6.71 -9.85
CA LYS A 420 23.76 -7.47 -9.40
C LYS A 420 24.68 -7.86 -10.57
N TYR A 421 24.10 -8.14 -11.73
CA TYR A 421 24.83 -8.76 -12.85
C TYR A 421 24.80 -7.93 -14.14
N ALA A 422 23.89 -6.96 -14.25
CA ALA A 422 23.69 -6.14 -15.43
C ALA A 422 23.35 -4.69 -15.03
N ASN A 423 23.29 -3.80 -16.02
CA ASN A 423 22.68 -2.51 -15.80
C ASN A 423 21.19 -2.73 -15.51
N PRO A 424 20.66 -2.22 -14.39
CA PRO A 424 19.24 -2.36 -14.08
C PRO A 424 18.41 -1.66 -15.15
N GLU A 425 17.27 -2.25 -15.47
CA GLU A 425 16.25 -1.63 -16.33
C GLU A 425 15.83 -0.29 -15.71
N SER A 426 15.83 0.78 -16.49
CA SER A 426 15.28 2.06 -16.04
C SER A 426 13.77 1.94 -15.85
N ALA A 427 13.18 2.81 -15.02
CA ALA A 427 11.73 2.82 -14.82
C ALA A 427 10.98 3.06 -16.16
N GLU A 428 11.56 3.84 -17.07
CA GLU A 428 10.99 4.10 -18.39
C GLU A 428 10.99 2.84 -19.27
N GLU A 429 12.12 2.14 -19.38
CA GLU A 429 12.22 0.89 -20.15
C GLU A 429 11.25 -0.17 -19.64
N GLN A 430 11.19 -0.34 -18.31
CA GLN A 430 10.28 -1.26 -17.67
C GLN A 430 8.83 -0.93 -18.03
N CYS A 431 8.50 0.35 -18.04
CA CYS A 431 7.17 0.79 -18.38
C CYS A 431 6.82 0.64 -19.84
N GLN A 432 7.73 0.94 -20.75
CA GLN A 432 7.54 0.68 -22.16
C GLN A 432 7.25 -0.81 -22.41
N ARG A 433 7.95 -1.71 -21.72
CA ARG A 433 7.73 -3.15 -21.81
C ARG A 433 6.38 -3.59 -21.23
N ILE A 434 6.04 -3.14 -20.02
CA ILE A 434 4.74 -3.46 -19.41
C ILE A 434 3.60 -2.96 -20.31
N LEU A 435 3.68 -1.72 -20.80
CA LEU A 435 2.65 -1.08 -21.62
C LEU A 435 2.45 -1.74 -23.00
N GLN A 436 3.42 -2.51 -23.50
CA GLN A 436 3.25 -3.33 -24.72
C GLN A 436 2.29 -4.50 -24.52
N VAL A 437 2.13 -4.96 -23.26
CA VAL A 437 1.30 -6.13 -22.91
C VAL A 437 0.05 -5.72 -22.16
N GLN A 438 0.17 -4.68 -21.34
CA GLN A 438 -0.84 -4.20 -20.42
C GLN A 438 -1.20 -2.75 -20.76
N GLN A 439 -2.41 -2.51 -21.24
CA GLN A 439 -2.92 -1.16 -21.47
C GLN A 439 -4.05 -0.85 -20.50
N PRO A 440 -4.13 0.37 -19.95
CA PRO A 440 -5.23 0.72 -19.08
C PRO A 440 -6.53 0.65 -19.88
N GLN A 441 -7.50 -0.10 -19.38
CA GLN A 441 -8.83 -0.23 -19.98
C GLN A 441 -9.83 0.49 -19.09
N PHE A 442 -10.40 1.57 -19.61
CA PHE A 442 -11.43 2.34 -18.92
C PHE A 442 -12.80 1.77 -19.24
N ALA A 443 -13.45 1.23 -18.22
CA ALA A 443 -14.78 0.61 -18.32
C ALA A 443 -15.88 1.59 -18.71
N GLN A 444 -15.71 2.86 -18.35
CA GLN A 444 -16.71 3.90 -18.53
C GLN A 444 -16.15 5.00 -19.43
N SER A 445 -17.02 5.53 -20.28
CA SER A 445 -16.72 6.63 -21.18
C SER A 445 -17.81 7.69 -21.12
N ILE A 446 -17.43 8.95 -21.31
CA ILE A 446 -18.40 10.03 -21.53
C ILE A 446 -18.94 9.88 -22.94
N VAL A 447 -20.23 9.55 -23.04
CA VAL A 447 -20.92 9.37 -24.31
C VAL A 447 -21.45 10.70 -24.83
N LYS A 448 -21.93 11.58 -23.94
CA LYS A 448 -22.41 12.92 -24.29
C LYS A 448 -22.31 13.89 -23.13
N ALA A 449 -22.01 15.14 -23.43
CA ALA A 449 -22.06 16.24 -22.47
C ALA A 449 -22.76 17.46 -23.07
N GLY A 450 -23.46 18.24 -22.26
CA GLY A 450 -24.15 19.43 -22.73
C GLY A 450 -25.08 20.09 -21.71
N TRP A 451 -25.53 21.30 -22.02
CA TRP A 451 -26.41 22.07 -21.13
C TRP A 451 -27.87 21.59 -21.19
N LEU A 452 -28.40 21.20 -20.04
CA LEU A 452 -29.81 20.84 -19.85
C LEU A 452 -30.46 21.72 -18.78
N GLU A 453 -31.71 22.09 -19.01
CA GLU A 453 -32.56 22.70 -17.99
C GLU A 453 -33.29 21.58 -17.26
N LYS A 454 -33.06 21.44 -15.95
CA LYS A 454 -33.72 20.43 -15.11
C LYS A 454 -34.76 21.09 -14.22
N GLN A 455 -35.92 20.44 -14.10
CA GLN A 455 -36.92 20.87 -13.13
C GLN A 455 -36.59 20.34 -11.72
N GLY A 456 -36.38 21.26 -10.77
CA GLY A 456 -36.18 20.98 -9.36
C GLY A 456 -37.48 20.94 -8.55
N SER A 457 -37.34 20.89 -7.22
CA SER A 457 -38.46 21.02 -6.29
C SER A 457 -39.19 22.37 -6.48
N MET A 458 -40.52 22.37 -6.34
CA MET A 458 -41.39 23.54 -6.59
C MET A 458 -41.45 24.01 -8.07
N TYR A 459 -41.23 23.09 -9.02
CA TYR A 459 -41.36 23.36 -10.47
C TYR A 459 -40.39 24.40 -11.03
N ARG A 460 -39.37 24.81 -10.28
CA ARG A 460 -38.34 25.74 -10.73
C ARG A 460 -37.38 25.03 -11.69
N TRP A 461 -37.04 25.68 -12.78
CA TRP A 461 -36.06 25.21 -13.73
C TRP A 461 -34.70 25.79 -13.40
N SER A 462 -33.68 24.95 -13.42
CA SER A 462 -32.30 25.38 -13.32
C SER A 462 -31.45 24.71 -14.38
N ARG A 463 -30.59 25.53 -14.95
CA ARG A 463 -29.57 25.12 -15.92
C ARG A 463 -28.50 24.30 -15.21
N HIS A 464 -28.14 23.18 -15.84
CA HIS A 464 -27.07 22.29 -15.41
C HIS A 464 -26.28 21.84 -16.62
N PHE A 465 -24.97 21.69 -16.44
CA PHE A 465 -24.14 20.96 -17.38
C PHE A 465 -24.29 19.47 -17.11
N ALA A 466 -24.85 18.74 -18.07
CA ALA A 466 -25.11 17.31 -17.96
C ALA A 466 -23.97 16.52 -18.61
N VAL A 467 -23.53 15.44 -17.96
CA VAL A 467 -22.54 14.49 -18.48
C VAL A 467 -23.13 13.09 -18.40
N PHE A 468 -23.18 12.40 -19.53
CA PHE A 468 -23.70 11.04 -19.64
C PHE A 468 -22.57 10.04 -19.77
N GLU A 469 -22.45 9.17 -18.77
CA GLU A 469 -21.47 8.10 -18.67
C GLU A 469 -22.12 6.78 -19.13
N SER A 470 -21.40 6.01 -19.94
CA SER A 470 -21.83 4.68 -20.39
C SER A 470 -21.97 3.67 -19.24
N SER A 471 -22.79 2.64 -19.48
CA SER A 471 -22.92 1.46 -18.61
C SER A 471 -21.92 0.39 -19.01
N ASP A 472 -21.63 -0.53 -18.09
CA ASP A 472 -20.90 -1.77 -18.35
C ASP A 472 -21.65 -2.98 -17.75
N ALA A 473 -20.96 -4.12 -17.63
CA ALA A 473 -21.55 -5.37 -17.11
C ALA A 473 -21.83 -5.35 -15.61
N VAL A 474 -21.16 -4.49 -14.84
CA VAL A 474 -21.24 -4.45 -13.38
C VAL A 474 -21.78 -3.14 -12.83
N ARG A 475 -21.93 -2.13 -13.70
CA ARG A 475 -22.35 -0.78 -13.33
C ARG A 475 -23.34 -0.16 -14.32
N SER A 476 -24.31 0.54 -13.75
CA SER A 476 -25.27 1.33 -14.52
C SER A 476 -24.65 2.58 -15.13
N ALA A 477 -25.14 2.94 -16.33
CA ALA A 477 -24.96 4.26 -16.92
C ALA A 477 -25.43 5.35 -15.95
N ALA A 478 -24.80 6.52 -16.01
CA ALA A 478 -25.06 7.61 -15.09
C ALA A 478 -25.21 8.94 -15.84
N LEU A 479 -26.27 9.68 -15.52
CA LEU A 479 -26.45 11.08 -15.93
C LEU A 479 -26.07 11.99 -14.76
N ARG A 480 -24.90 12.61 -14.84
CA ARG A 480 -24.41 13.58 -13.86
C ARG A 480 -24.85 14.99 -14.22
N LEU A 481 -25.15 15.77 -13.20
CA LEU A 481 -25.60 17.15 -13.35
C LEU A 481 -24.73 18.07 -12.49
N PHE A 482 -24.03 18.96 -13.17
CA PHE A 482 -23.18 20.00 -12.59
C PHE A 482 -23.86 21.36 -12.72
N LYS A 483 -23.58 22.30 -11.81
CA LYS A 483 -24.08 23.68 -11.95
C LYS A 483 -23.43 24.39 -13.13
N ASP A 484 -22.15 24.13 -13.35
CA ASP A 484 -21.31 24.74 -14.37
C ASP A 484 -20.52 23.66 -15.12
N ASP A 485 -19.93 24.01 -16.27
CA ASP A 485 -19.12 23.08 -17.06
C ASP A 485 -17.85 22.70 -16.28
N PRO A 486 -17.70 21.43 -15.87
CA PRO A 486 -16.57 20.99 -15.05
C PRO A 486 -15.22 21.08 -15.78
N SER A 487 -15.19 21.31 -17.09
CA SER A 487 -13.95 21.58 -17.83
C SER A 487 -13.44 23.03 -17.71
N THR A 488 -14.28 23.95 -17.22
CA THR A 488 -13.97 25.39 -17.18
C THR A 488 -13.69 25.93 -15.78
N ASP A 489 -14.12 25.23 -14.73
CA ASP A 489 -13.97 25.69 -13.34
C ASP A 489 -13.64 24.56 -12.37
N ASP A 490 -12.40 24.55 -11.87
CA ASP A 490 -11.88 23.59 -10.90
C ASP A 490 -12.55 23.71 -9.51
N LYS A 491 -13.22 24.84 -9.20
CA LYS A 491 -13.69 25.17 -7.82
C LYS A 491 -15.19 24.99 -7.56
N VAL A 492 -16.03 24.79 -8.57
CA VAL A 492 -17.50 24.95 -8.44
C VAL A 492 -18.36 23.69 -8.20
N ALA A 493 -17.87 22.45 -8.34
CA ALA A 493 -18.74 21.25 -8.21
C ALA A 493 -19.00 20.82 -6.76
N THR A 494 -19.80 21.60 -6.04
CA THR A 494 -20.18 21.35 -4.63
C THR A 494 -21.23 20.23 -4.43
N SER A 495 -21.66 19.52 -5.49
CA SER A 495 -22.43 18.26 -5.45
C SER A 495 -22.96 17.92 -6.84
N ALA A 496 -22.32 16.98 -7.55
CA ALA A 496 -22.95 16.41 -8.74
C ALA A 496 -24.16 15.57 -8.29
N GLN A 497 -25.36 15.92 -8.75
CA GLN A 497 -26.48 14.99 -8.65
C GLN A 497 -26.29 13.94 -9.75
N ALA A 498 -26.11 12.67 -9.37
CA ALA A 498 -26.08 11.56 -10.32
C ALA A 498 -27.47 10.91 -10.39
N ILE A 499 -27.91 10.60 -11.60
CA ILE A 499 -29.08 9.77 -11.88
C ILE A 499 -28.58 8.49 -12.55
N PHE A 500 -28.61 7.38 -11.83
CA PHE A 500 -28.26 6.06 -12.37
C PHE A 500 -29.42 5.53 -13.19
N LEU A 501 -29.15 4.89 -14.33
CA LEU A 501 -30.17 4.39 -15.24
C LEU A 501 -30.69 2.97 -14.93
N TRP A 502 -30.13 2.27 -13.93
CA TRP A 502 -30.55 0.91 -13.58
C TRP A 502 -32.05 0.78 -13.30
N ASP A 503 -32.60 1.79 -12.61
CA ASP A 503 -34.00 1.88 -12.21
C ASP A 503 -34.82 2.78 -13.16
N ALA A 504 -34.26 3.15 -14.31
CA ALA A 504 -34.99 3.91 -15.33
C ALA A 504 -35.98 3.00 -16.07
N LYS A 505 -37.23 3.45 -16.16
CA LYS A 505 -38.32 2.70 -16.79
C LYS A 505 -38.44 3.01 -18.28
N ASN A 506 -38.34 4.29 -18.63
CA ASN A 506 -38.31 4.77 -20.01
C ASN A 506 -37.89 6.25 -20.07
N VAL A 507 -37.66 6.72 -21.28
CA VAL A 507 -37.50 8.13 -21.61
C VAL A 507 -38.55 8.55 -22.63
N GLU A 508 -39.20 9.70 -22.40
CA GLU A 508 -40.34 10.15 -23.19
C GLU A 508 -40.13 11.57 -23.74
N ALA A 509 -40.30 11.75 -25.04
CA ALA A 509 -40.25 13.04 -25.69
C ALA A 509 -41.44 13.91 -25.27
N LYS A 510 -41.18 15.20 -25.03
CA LYS A 510 -42.18 16.22 -24.72
C LYS A 510 -41.89 17.50 -25.50
N ASP A 511 -42.96 18.20 -25.86
CA ASP A 511 -42.84 19.56 -26.36
C ASP A 511 -42.68 20.53 -25.19
N GLY A 512 -41.88 21.60 -25.35
CA GLY A 512 -41.67 22.61 -24.32
C GLY A 512 -42.97 23.27 -23.82
N LYS A 513 -44.02 23.30 -24.63
CA LYS A 513 -45.35 23.78 -24.21
C LYS A 513 -45.92 23.00 -23.02
N ALA A 514 -45.60 21.71 -22.89
CA ALA A 514 -46.02 20.89 -21.76
C ALA A 514 -45.50 21.42 -20.41
N TYR A 515 -44.44 22.23 -20.45
CA TYR A 515 -43.79 22.84 -19.29
C TYR A 515 -43.86 24.38 -19.29
N ARG A 516 -44.75 24.94 -20.13
CA ARG A 516 -44.92 26.39 -20.30
C ARG A 516 -43.69 27.11 -20.88
N PHE A 517 -42.75 26.38 -21.48
CA PHE A 517 -41.70 27.01 -22.30
C PHE A 517 -42.28 27.47 -23.64
N LYS A 518 -41.69 28.54 -24.18
CA LYS A 518 -42.01 29.12 -25.49
C LYS A 518 -40.81 28.89 -26.44
N ASN A 519 -40.97 29.22 -27.72
CA ASN A 519 -39.87 29.31 -28.70
C ASN A 519 -39.23 27.97 -29.10
N GLY A 520 -40.03 26.93 -29.34
CA GLY A 520 -39.51 25.69 -29.94
C GLY A 520 -38.62 24.83 -29.04
N VAL A 521 -38.50 25.17 -27.75
CA VAL A 521 -37.81 24.35 -26.74
C VAL A 521 -38.33 22.91 -26.76
N LYS A 522 -37.41 21.96 -26.76
CA LYS A 522 -37.70 20.53 -26.71
C LYS A 522 -37.31 19.97 -25.36
N CYS A 523 -38.11 19.03 -24.85
CA CYS A 523 -37.97 18.53 -23.49
C CYS A 523 -38.16 17.01 -23.44
N PHE A 524 -37.58 16.32 -22.48
CA PHE A 524 -37.86 14.89 -22.29
C PHE A 524 -38.07 14.59 -20.81
N LYS A 525 -38.82 13.51 -20.55
CA LYS A 525 -39.01 12.95 -19.21
C LYS A 525 -38.21 11.67 -19.11
N LEU A 526 -37.28 11.62 -18.17
CA LEU A 526 -36.71 10.36 -17.70
C LEU A 526 -37.58 9.84 -16.56
N HIS A 527 -38.31 8.76 -16.81
CA HIS A 527 -39.15 8.12 -15.81
C HIS A 527 -38.31 7.11 -15.03
N HIS A 528 -37.88 7.51 -13.83
CA HIS A 528 -37.12 6.66 -12.93
C HIS A 528 -38.06 6.04 -11.88
N PHE A 529 -37.69 4.90 -11.30
CA PHE A 529 -38.53 4.22 -10.31
C PHE A 529 -38.96 5.14 -9.14
N TYR A 530 -38.02 5.91 -8.61
CA TYR A 530 -38.25 6.84 -7.48
C TYR A 530 -38.92 8.17 -7.86
N THR A 531 -38.72 8.66 -9.09
CA THR A 531 -39.21 9.99 -9.49
C THR A 531 -39.15 10.17 -11.01
N THR A 532 -39.84 11.18 -11.52
CA THR A 532 -39.71 11.60 -12.92
C THR A 532 -38.81 12.83 -12.98
N TYR A 533 -37.82 12.82 -13.88
CA TYR A 533 -36.93 13.94 -14.12
C TYR A 533 -37.26 14.63 -15.46
N PRO A 534 -37.84 15.84 -15.43
CA PRO A 534 -38.04 16.65 -16.62
C PRO A 534 -36.76 17.40 -16.99
N PHE A 535 -36.36 17.28 -18.25
CA PHE A 535 -35.25 18.00 -18.86
C PHE A 535 -35.71 18.78 -20.08
N CYS A 536 -35.10 19.94 -20.35
CA CYS A 536 -35.35 20.75 -21.53
C CYS A 536 -34.05 21.27 -22.15
N ILE A 537 -34.04 21.42 -23.47
CA ILE A 537 -32.91 21.88 -24.28
C ILE A 537 -33.27 23.26 -24.83
N LYS A 538 -32.55 24.31 -24.39
CA LYS A 538 -32.81 25.70 -24.81
C LYS A 538 -31.77 26.25 -25.80
N GLU A 539 -30.53 25.78 -25.72
CA GLU A 539 -29.38 26.44 -26.37
C GLU A 539 -28.77 25.62 -27.52
N ALA A 540 -29.52 24.69 -28.09
CA ALA A 540 -29.08 23.92 -29.26
C ALA A 540 -29.50 24.61 -30.56
N ALA A 541 -28.66 24.49 -31.59
CA ALA A 541 -28.99 24.97 -32.93
C ALA A 541 -30.22 24.22 -33.51
N ASP A 542 -30.30 22.91 -33.24
CA ASP A 542 -31.49 22.09 -33.48
C ASP A 542 -31.88 21.35 -32.18
N PRO A 543 -32.80 21.92 -31.38
CA PRO A 543 -33.27 21.29 -30.15
C PRO A 543 -33.95 19.94 -30.35
N SER A 544 -34.49 19.65 -31.54
CA SER A 544 -35.19 18.38 -31.80
C SER A 544 -34.20 17.26 -32.07
N ALA A 545 -33.15 17.53 -32.86
CA ALA A 545 -32.07 16.58 -33.07
C ALA A 545 -31.32 16.29 -31.76
N GLU A 546 -30.97 17.34 -30.99
CA GLU A 546 -30.31 17.20 -29.69
C GLU A 546 -31.17 16.39 -28.70
N GLN A 547 -32.49 16.63 -28.67
CA GLN A 547 -33.42 15.84 -27.85
C GLN A 547 -33.41 14.36 -28.25
N ALA A 548 -33.52 14.08 -29.55
CA ALA A 548 -33.54 12.71 -30.06
C ALA A 548 -32.25 11.98 -29.72
N GLU A 549 -31.09 12.65 -29.83
CA GLU A 549 -29.79 12.09 -29.49
C GLU A 549 -29.70 11.74 -27.99
N TRP A 550 -30.03 12.68 -27.08
CA TRP A 550 -30.07 12.40 -25.64
C TRP A 550 -30.97 11.22 -25.31
N MET A 551 -32.17 11.17 -25.90
CA MET A 551 -33.11 10.09 -25.66
C MET A 551 -32.61 8.75 -26.19
N ASN A 552 -32.01 8.71 -27.38
CA ASN A 552 -31.48 7.49 -27.96
C ASN A 552 -30.34 6.92 -27.10
N LEU A 553 -29.41 7.78 -26.68
CA LEU A 553 -28.30 7.37 -25.80
C LEU A 553 -28.82 6.83 -24.46
N ILE A 554 -29.68 7.59 -23.77
CA ILE A 554 -30.25 7.17 -22.49
C ILE A 554 -31.03 5.86 -22.67
N SER A 555 -31.91 5.76 -23.68
CA SER A 555 -32.69 4.55 -23.92
C SER A 555 -31.83 3.34 -24.24
N SER A 556 -30.72 3.51 -24.96
CA SER A 556 -29.80 2.43 -25.31
C SER A 556 -29.02 1.88 -24.11
N SER A 557 -28.84 2.69 -23.07
CA SER A 557 -28.16 2.27 -21.83
C SER A 557 -29.11 1.78 -20.74
N MET A 558 -30.42 1.74 -21.00
CA MET A 558 -31.41 1.11 -20.11
C MET A 558 -31.37 -0.42 -20.31
N ASN A 559 -30.36 -1.09 -19.76
CA ASN A 559 -30.10 -2.52 -20.02
C ASN A 559 -31.06 -3.49 -19.30
N PHE A 560 -31.84 -3.05 -18.32
CA PHE A 560 -32.76 -3.93 -17.57
C PHE A 560 -34.22 -3.77 -18.05
N SER A 561 -34.51 -4.26 -19.26
CA SER A 561 -35.83 -4.17 -19.89
C SER A 561 -36.85 -5.22 -19.41
N ASP A 562 -36.43 -6.27 -18.70
CA ASP A 562 -37.33 -7.34 -18.26
C ASP A 562 -37.84 -7.12 -16.83
N TRP A 563 -38.56 -6.01 -16.65
CA TRP A 563 -39.55 -5.82 -15.59
C TRP A 563 -40.89 -6.51 -15.95
N LYS A 564 -40.85 -7.75 -16.46
CA LYS A 564 -42.06 -8.56 -16.65
C LYS A 564 -42.42 -9.36 -15.41
#